data_AF-A0A3M1A3Z8-F1
#
_entry.id   AF-A0A3M1A3Z8-F1
#
_cell.length_a   1.000
_cell.length_b   1.000
_cell.length_c   1.000
_cell.angle_alpha   90.00
_cell.angle_beta   90.00
_cell.angle_gamma   90.00
#
_symmetry.space_group_name_H-M   'P 1'
#
loop_
_entity.id
_entity.type
_entity.pdbx_description
1 polymer ?
#
loop_
_entity_poly.entity_id
_entity_poly.type
_entity_poly.pdbx_seq_one_letter_code
_entity_poly.pdbx_strand_id
1 'polypeptide(L)'
;MPLQLIPKDTHIPFMNVRHVAFALSALLVVASIALFAVRGLNLGIDFVGGSTIEIQTPGPADIGRIRSLLSGLGLGDVSVQRFGEENE
;
A
#
# COMPACT_ATOMS: atom_id res chain seq x y z
N MET A 1 -41.37 0.99 -14.51
CA MET A 1 -41.14 2.15 -13.62
C MET A 1 -39.77 1.96 -12.98
N PRO A 2 -38.80 2.87 -13.12
CA PRO A 2 -37.52 2.71 -12.45
C PRO A 2 -37.70 2.85 -10.93
N LEU A 3 -37.05 1.97 -10.17
CA LEU A 3 -37.04 2.02 -8.71
C LEU A 3 -36.30 3.29 -8.27
N GLN A 4 -36.96 4.15 -7.47
CA GLN A 4 -36.32 5.31 -6.85
C GLN A 4 -35.95 4.97 -5.40
N LEU A 5 -34.67 4.65 -5.15
CA LEU A 5 -34.16 4.32 -3.80
C LEU A 5 -33.95 5.56 -2.91
N ILE A 6 -33.86 6.77 -3.48
CA ILE A 6 -33.57 8.00 -2.75
C ILE A 6 -34.78 8.94 -2.85
N PRO A 7 -35.35 9.41 -1.72
CA PRO A 7 -36.43 10.40 -1.72
C PRO A 7 -35.99 11.71 -2.38
N LYS A 8 -36.86 12.29 -3.21
CA LYS A 8 -36.58 13.53 -3.97
C LYS A 8 -36.25 14.75 -3.09
N ASP A 9 -36.64 14.72 -1.81
CA ASP A 9 -36.45 15.82 -0.84
C ASP A 9 -35.48 15.47 0.32
N THR A 10 -34.42 14.72 0.02
CA THR A 10 -33.39 14.41 1.03
C THR A 10 -32.50 15.62 1.32
N HIS A 11 -32.70 16.26 2.47
CA HIS A 11 -31.92 17.41 2.92
C HIS A 11 -31.00 17.02 4.08
N ILE A 12 -29.71 16.79 3.77
CA ILE A 12 -28.69 16.49 4.79
C ILE A 12 -27.83 17.73 5.00
N PRO A 13 -27.75 18.30 6.23
CA PRO A 13 -27.02 19.53 6.49
C PRO A 13 -25.51 19.29 6.68
N PHE A 14 -24.83 18.84 5.64
CA PHE A 14 -23.38 18.56 5.66
C PHE A 14 -22.54 19.78 6.08
N MET A 15 -23.03 20.98 5.80
CA MET A 15 -22.33 22.22 6.10
C MET A 15 -22.18 22.47 7.62
N ASN A 16 -23.04 21.89 8.45
CA ASN A 16 -23.01 22.07 9.90
C ASN A 16 -21.78 21.41 10.55
N VAL A 17 -21.26 20.32 9.97
CA VAL A 17 -20.13 19.56 10.52
C VAL A 17 -18.79 19.91 9.86
N ARG A 18 -18.77 20.86 8.91
CA ARG A 18 -17.59 21.16 8.09
C ARG A 18 -16.33 21.47 8.91
N HIS A 19 -16.48 22.19 10.02
CA HIS A 19 -15.33 22.61 10.84
C HIS A 19 -14.70 21.42 11.57
N VAL A 20 -15.52 20.48 12.07
CA VAL A 20 -15.06 19.23 12.68
C VAL A 20 -14.41 18.34 11.62
N ALA A 21 -15.03 18.23 10.45
CA ALA A 21 -14.48 17.46 9.33
C ALA A 21 -13.12 18.02 8.86
N PHE A 22 -12.99 19.35 8.73
CA PHE A 22 -11.72 19.98 8.36
C PHE A 22 -10.65 19.81 9.43
N ALA A 23 -11.00 19.93 10.72
CA ALA A 23 -10.05 19.70 11.81
C ALA A 23 -9.54 18.26 11.82
N LEU A 24 -10.44 17.28 11.64
CA LEU A 24 -10.09 15.86 11.53
C LEU A 24 -9.19 15.61 10.32
N SER A 25 -9.54 16.14 9.15
CA SER A 25 -8.73 16.02 7.93
C SER A 25 -7.34 16.61 8.11
N ALA A 26 -7.24 17.81 8.69
CA ALA A 26 -5.95 18.45 8.96
C ALA A 26 -5.10 17.61 9.93
N LEU A 27 -5.72 17.07 10.98
CA LEU A 27 -5.05 16.19 11.93
C LEU A 27 -4.53 14.91 11.25
N LEU A 28 -5.33 14.27 10.39
CA LEU A 28 -4.92 13.08 9.65
C LEU A 28 -3.78 13.37 8.66
N VAL A 29 -3.80 14.52 8.00
CA VAL A 29 -2.70 14.96 7.11
C VAL A 29 -1.41 15.13 7.91
N VAL A 30 -1.46 15.84 9.04
CA VAL A 30 -0.29 16.02 9.91
C VAL A 30 0.21 14.68 10.45
N ALA A 31 -0.70 13.80 10.88
CA ALA A 31 -0.35 12.46 11.36
C ALA A 31 0.33 11.61 10.27
N SER A 32 -0.13 11.70 9.02
CA SER A 32 0.49 11.01 7.88
C SER A 32 1.92 11.49 7.65
N ILE A 33 2.14 12.82 7.64
CA ILE A 33 3.47 13.41 7.49
C ILE A 33 4.39 13.00 8.65
N ALA A 34 3.88 13.05 9.89
CA ALA A 34 4.62 12.62 11.07
C ALA A 34 4.99 11.13 11.01
N LEU A 35 4.10 10.28 10.50
CA LEU A 35 4.35 8.85 10.34
C LEU A 35 5.48 8.59 9.34
N PHE A 36 5.52 9.32 8.22
CA PHE A 36 6.66 9.24 7.29
C PHE A 36 7.99 9.63 7.94
N ALA A 37 8.00 10.65 8.80
CA ALA A 37 9.22 11.06 9.49
C ALA A 37 9.70 10.04 10.55
N VAL A 38 8.78 9.38 11.27
CA VAL A 38 9.12 8.47 12.38
C VAL A 38 9.32 7.02 11.93
N ARG A 39 8.48 6.51 11.02
CA ARG A 39 8.57 5.11 10.53
C ARG A 39 9.49 4.98 9.31
N GLY A 40 9.83 6.08 8.65
CA GLY A 40 10.50 6.05 7.35
C GLY A 40 9.57 5.60 6.23
N LEU A 41 10.13 5.50 5.03
CA LEU A 41 9.46 5.02 3.83
C LEU A 41 10.02 3.64 3.45
N ASN A 42 9.16 2.73 2.98
CA ASN A 42 9.60 1.51 2.30
C ASN A 42 10.07 1.88 0.89
N LEU A 43 11.30 2.41 0.82
CA LEU A 43 11.89 2.87 -0.44
C LEU A 43 12.19 1.67 -1.36
N GLY A 44 11.68 1.73 -2.58
CA GLY A 44 11.97 0.73 -3.60
C GLY A 44 13.39 0.83 -4.16
N ILE A 45 13.74 -0.10 -5.05
CA ILE A 45 15.06 -0.17 -5.70
C ILE A 45 15.43 1.13 -6.44
N ASP A 46 14.44 1.84 -6.97
CA ASP A 46 14.63 3.11 -7.68
C ASP A 46 15.17 4.24 -6.78
N PHE A 47 15.00 4.13 -5.46
CA PHE A 47 15.39 5.15 -4.49
C PHE A 47 16.58 4.76 -3.61
N VAL A 48 16.72 3.47 -3.28
CA VAL A 48 17.84 2.96 -2.46
C VAL A 48 19.05 2.58 -3.34
N GLY A 49 18.82 2.31 -4.62
CA GLY A 49 19.79 1.68 -5.49
C GLY A 49 19.94 0.19 -5.14
N GLY A 50 20.24 -0.64 -6.14
CA GLY A 50 20.36 -2.08 -5.95
C GLY A 50 20.30 -2.85 -7.26
N SER A 51 20.23 -4.17 -7.15
CA SER A 51 20.06 -5.09 -8.27
C SER A 51 18.77 -5.87 -8.08
N THR A 52 17.93 -5.90 -9.12
CA THR A 52 16.77 -6.77 -9.20
C THR A 52 17.12 -7.97 -10.04
N ILE A 53 16.79 -9.16 -9.53
CA ILE A 53 16.95 -10.42 -10.26
C ILE A 53 15.57 -11.02 -10.44
N GLU A 54 15.15 -11.17 -11.69
CA GLU A 54 13.90 -11.83 -12.05
C GLU A 54 14.21 -13.28 -12.45
N ILE A 55 13.45 -14.22 -11.88
CA ILE A 55 13.64 -15.66 -12.09
C ILE A 55 12.28 -16.27 -12.37
N GLN A 56 12.14 -16.92 -13.52
CA GLN A 56 10.96 -17.74 -13.82
C GLN A 56 11.11 -19.12 -13.19
N THR A 57 10.07 -19.55 -12.47
CA THR A 57 10.00 -20.89 -11.89
C THR A 57 9.04 -21.76 -12.70
N PRO A 58 9.37 -23.05 -12.95
CA PRO A 58 8.51 -23.96 -13.71
C PRO A 58 7.19 -24.35 -12.99
N GLY A 59 6.93 -23.78 -11.81
CA GLY A 59 5.74 -24.03 -10.99
C GLY A 59 5.59 -22.92 -9.93
N PRO A 60 4.64 -23.04 -8.99
CA PRO A 60 4.39 -21.99 -8.00
C PRO A 60 5.64 -21.74 -7.15
N ALA A 61 6.18 -20.53 -7.25
CA ALA A 61 7.36 -20.13 -6.47
C ALA A 61 7.05 -20.12 -4.96
N ASP A 62 7.85 -20.85 -4.18
CA ASP A 62 7.87 -20.76 -2.72
C ASP A 62 8.72 -19.58 -2.27
N ILE A 63 8.06 -18.43 -2.13
CA ILE A 63 8.66 -17.17 -1.69
C ILE A 63 9.26 -17.29 -0.28
N GLY A 64 8.66 -18.10 0.60
CA GLY A 64 9.12 -18.28 1.98
C GLY A 64 10.47 -18.99 2.01
N ARG A 65 10.60 -20.08 1.25
CA ARG A 65 11.87 -20.81 1.12
C ARG A 65 12.96 -19.94 0.50
N ILE A 66 12.66 -19.26 -0.61
CA ILE A 66 13.62 -18.37 -1.29
C ILE A 66 14.10 -17.26 -0.35
N ARG A 67 13.18 -16.59 0.35
CA ARG A 67 13.52 -15.54 1.32
C ARG A 67 14.44 -16.07 2.42
N SER A 68 14.13 -17.24 3.01
CA SER A 68 14.95 -17.81 4.07
C SER A 68 16.39 -18.14 3.64
N LEU A 69 16.57 -18.64 2.41
CA LEU A 69 17.90 -18.91 1.84
C LEU A 69 18.69 -17.62 1.63
N LEU A 70 18.05 -16.58 1.08
CA LEU A 70 18.70 -15.31 0.78
C LEU A 70 19.05 -14.52 2.06
N SER A 71 18.21 -14.57 3.09
CA SER A 71 18.50 -13.95 4.39
C SER A 71 19.76 -14.52 5.06
N GLY A 72 20.11 -15.79 4.78
CA GLY A 72 21.30 -16.44 5.32
C GLY A 72 22.62 -16.02 4.65
N LEU A 73 22.57 -15.30 3.52
CA LEU A 73 23.75 -14.95 2.73
C LEU A 73 24.37 -13.59 3.09
N GLY A 74 23.80 -12.86 4.06
CA GLY A 74 24.34 -11.57 4.50
C GLY A 74 24.22 -10.44 3.47
N LEU A 75 23.26 -10.55 2.54
CA LEU A 75 23.06 -9.62 1.43
C LEU A 75 22.38 -8.28 1.84
N GLY A 76 22.09 -8.08 3.12
CA GLY A 76 21.33 -6.93 3.62
C GLY A 76 19.80 -7.13 3.51
N ASP A 77 19.07 -6.04 3.28
CA ASP A 77 17.62 -6.07 3.08
C ASP A 77 17.26 -6.67 1.72
N VAL A 78 16.80 -7.93 1.74
CA VAL A 78 16.37 -8.66 0.54
C VAL A 78 14.84 -8.72 0.49
N SER A 79 14.26 -8.07 -0.51
CA SER A 79 12.82 -8.15 -0.79
C SER A 79 12.55 -9.19 -1.88
N VAL A 80 11.78 -10.22 -1.55
CA VAL A 80 11.34 -11.26 -2.50
C VAL A 80 9.84 -11.11 -2.71
N GLN A 81 9.44 -10.88 -3.95
CA GLN A 81 8.06 -10.71 -4.38
C GLN A 81 7.78 -11.61 -5.58
N ARG A 82 6.55 -12.13 -5.67
CA ARG A 82 6.07 -12.84 -6.85
C ARG A 82 5.65 -11.81 -7.89
N PHE A 83 6.04 -12.03 -9.14
CA PHE A 83 5.67 -11.21 -10.29
C PHE A 83 5.26 -12.14 -11.44
N GLY A 84 4.31 -11.72 -12.27
CA GLY A 84 3.72 -12.52 -13.36
C GLY A 84 2.40 -13.20 -13.00
N GLU A 85 1.58 -13.49 -14.03
CA GLU A 85 0.34 -14.25 -13.90
C GLU A 85 0.63 -15.75 -13.74
N GLU A 86 -0.23 -16.47 -13.04
CA GLU A 86 -0.10 -17.92 -12.86
C GLU A 86 -0.38 -18.71 -14.16
N ASN A 87 -0.78 -18.03 -15.25
CA ASN A 87 -1.29 -18.60 -16.50
C ASN A 87 -0.89 -17.85 -17.79
N GLU A 88 0.36 -17.40 -17.92
CA GLU A 88 1.02 -17.22 -19.23
C GLU A 88 2.28 -18.11 -19.33
#